data_AF-A0A0C9T6Q8-F1
#
_entry.id   AF-A0A0C9T6Q8-F1
#
_cell.length_a   1.000
_cell.length_b   1.000
_cell.length_c   1.000
_cell.angle_alpha   90.00
_cell.angle_beta   90.00
_cell.angle_gamma   90.00
#
_symmetry.space_group_name_H-M   'P 1'
#
loop_
_entity.id
_entity.type
_entity.pdbx_description
1 polymer ?
#
loop_
_entity_poly.entity_id
_entity_poly.type
_entity_poly.pdbx_seq_one_letter_code
_entity_poly.pdbx_strand_id
1 'polypeptide(L)' 'LKPCWTPRHMKAFLRLKQLLVSEPVLKAPRFDGTPFILTTDGCKDRYGVVLSQKVTTTLPNGEMITAIH' A
#
# COMPACT_ATOMS: atom_id res chain seq x y z
N LEU A 1 -1.89 -24.53 16.90
CA LEU A 1 -0.77 -24.48 15.94
C LEU A 1 0.50 -24.13 16.70
N LYS A 2 1.63 -24.81 16.45
CA LYS A 2 2.93 -24.42 17.05
C LYS A 2 3.49 -23.21 16.29
N PRO A 3 4.10 -22.22 16.97
CA PRO A 3 4.72 -21.08 16.30
C PRO A 3 5.89 -21.56 15.42
N CYS A 4 5.88 -21.24 14.13
CA CYS A 4 6.90 -21.63 13.15
C CYS A 4 7.59 -20.40 12.51
N TRP A 5 7.70 -19.30 13.25
CA TRP A 5 8.40 -18.10 12.76
C TRP A 5 9.90 -18.37 12.67
N THR A 6 10.47 -18.17 11.48
CA THR A 6 11.90 -18.42 11.21
C THR A 6 12.59 -17.12 10.81
N PRO A 7 13.94 -17.09 10.79
CA PRO A 7 14.68 -15.95 10.25
C PRO A 7 14.28 -15.58 8.82
N ARG A 8 13.89 -16.57 7.99
CA ARG A 8 13.39 -16.34 6.64
C ARG A 8 12.07 -15.55 6.65
N HIS A 9 11.15 -15.89 7.54
CA HIS A 9 9.88 -15.16 7.70
C HIS A 9 10.11 -13.72 8.17
N MET A 10 11.04 -13.52 9.12
CA MET A 10 11.41 -12.16 9.55
C MET A 10 11.97 -11.33 8.40
N LYS A 11 12.91 -11.88 7.62
CA LYS A 11 13.49 -11.19 6.47
C LYS A 11 12.42 -10.80 5.44
N ALA A 12 11.49 -11.70 5.14
CA ALA A 12 10.38 -11.43 4.23
C ALA A 12 9.46 -10.32 4.78
N PHE A 13 9.11 -10.37 6.06
CA PHE A 13 8.26 -9.37 6.71
C PHE A 13 8.89 -7.97 6.69
N LEU A 14 10.18 -7.87 7.03
CA LEU A 14 10.91 -6.60 6.95
C LEU A 14 10.99 -6.08 5.52
N ARG A 15 11.18 -6.98 4.54
CA ARG A 15 11.18 -6.59 3.13
C ARG A 15 9.82 -6.03 2.70
N LEU A 16 8.72 -6.66 3.10
CA LEU A 16 7.37 -6.17 2.81
C LEU A 16 7.14 -4.79 3.44
N LYS A 17 7.56 -4.58 4.70
CA LYS A 17 7.48 -3.26 5.33
C LYS A 17 8.21 -2.18 4.54
N GLN A 18 9.42 -2.47 4.06
CA GLN A 18 10.18 -1.53 3.22
C GLN A 18 9.45 -1.22 1.91
N LEU A 19 8.90 -2.24 1.25
CA LEU A 19 8.17 -2.06 -0.01
C LEU A 19 6.89 -1.23 0.16
N LEU A 20 6.17 -1.39 1.28
CA LEU A 20 4.95 -0.62 1.56
C LEU A 20 5.19 0.88 1.74
N VAL A 21 6.41 1.28 2.14
CA VAL A 21 6.78 2.69 2.35
C VAL A 21 7.65 3.27 1.24
N SER A 22 7.74 2.57 0.11
CA SER A 22 8.54 2.97 -1.05
C SER A 22 7.69 3.00 -2.32
N GLU A 23 8.15 3.73 -3.34
CA GLU A 23 7.62 3.60 -4.69
C GLU A 23 7.78 2.15 -5.19
N PRO A 24 6.80 1.59 -5.94
CA PRO A 24 5.61 2.26 -6.45
C PRO A 24 4.39 2.19 -5.51
N VAL A 25 4.50 1.61 -4.30
CA VAL A 25 3.34 1.44 -3.41
C VAL A 25 2.95 2.79 -2.81
N LEU A 26 3.87 3.42 -2.09
CA LEU A 26 3.69 4.78 -1.60
C LEU A 26 3.97 5.76 -2.73
N LYS A 27 3.01 6.62 -3.04
CA LYS A 27 3.12 7.67 -4.05
C LYS A 27 2.90 9.06 -3.45
N ALA A 28 3.49 10.07 -4.10
CA ALA A 28 3.19 11.46 -3.79
C ALA A 28 1.70 11.77 -4.05
N PRO A 29 1.05 12.56 -3.18
CA PRO A 29 -0.34 12.95 -3.35
C PRO A 29 -0.53 13.81 -4.61
N ARG A 30 -1.66 13.63 -5.28
CA ARG A 30 -2.08 14.44 -6.43
C ARG A 30 -3.13 15.46 -5.99
N PHE A 31 -2.85 16.73 -6.21
CA PHE A 31 -3.76 17.85 -5.91
C PHE A 31 -4.44 18.40 -7.17
N ASP A 32 -4.71 17.52 -8.13
CA ASP A 32 -5.31 17.83 -9.43
C ASP A 32 -6.84 17.66 -9.47
N GLY A 33 -7.45 17.50 -8.30
CA GLY A 33 -8.87 17.17 -8.16
C GLY A 33 -9.16 15.67 -8.08
N THR A 34 -8.16 14.80 -8.22
CA THR A 34 -8.33 13.36 -7.96
C THR A 34 -8.74 13.12 -6.50
N PRO A 35 -9.90 12.49 -6.23
CA PRO A 35 -10.36 12.31 -4.86
C PRO A 35 -9.43 11.43 -4.03
N PHE A 36 -9.29 11.77 -2.76
CA PHE A 36 -8.78 10.85 -1.75
C PHE A 36 -9.84 9.83 -1.35
N ILE A 37 -9.41 8.59 -1.15
CA ILE A 37 -10.21 7.48 -0.66
C ILE A 37 -9.71 7.17 0.75
N LEU A 38 -10.59 7.30 1.73
CA LEU A 38 -10.29 6.94 3.12
C LEU A 38 -10.87 5.55 3.41
N THR A 39 -10.01 4.59 3.72
CA THR A 39 -10.41 3.27 4.19
C THR A 39 -10.12 3.17 5.68
N THR A 40 -11.14 2.92 6.48
CA THR A 40 -11.04 2.83 7.93
C THR A 40 -11.54 1.48 8.41
N ASP A 41 -10.85 0.88 9.37
CA ASP A 41 -11.34 -0.27 10.12
C ASP A 41 -11.08 -0.04 11.60
N GLY A 42 -11.99 -0.48 12.46
CA GLY A 42 -11.99 -0.17 13.87
C GLY A 42 -12.47 -1.33 14.71
N CYS A 43 -11.80 -1.52 15.85
CA CYS A 43 -12.23 -2.45 16.88
C CYS A 43 -12.28 -1.74 18.24
N LYS A 44 -12.72 -2.47 19.28
CA LYS A 44 -12.85 -1.94 20.65
C LYS A 44 -11.56 -1.27 21.16
N ASP A 45 -10.40 -1.75 20.70
CA ASP A 45 -9.12 -1.29 21.22
C ASP A 45 -8.49 -0.18 20.36
N ARG A 46 -8.69 -0.20 19.04
CA ARG A 46 -7.94 0.66 18.09
C ARG A 46 -8.69 0.89 16.77
N TYR A 47 -8.31 1.97 16.10
CA TYR A 47 -8.70 2.29 14.72
C TYR A 47 -7.47 2.30 13.82
N GLY A 48 -7.62 1.74 12.62
CA GLY A 48 -6.67 1.79 11.53
C GLY A 48 -7.24 2.58 10.35
N VAL A 49 -6.37 3.31 9.67
CA VAL A 49 -6.75 4.16 8.53
C VAL A 49 -5.71 4.02 7.42
N VAL A 50 -6.18 3.93 6.18
CA VAL A 50 -5.38 4.04 4.95
C VAL A 50 -5.99 5.15 4.10
N LEU A 51 -5.16 6.13 3.73
CA LEU A 51 -5.51 7.20 2.81
C LEU A 51 -4.86 6.90 1.46
N SER A 52 -5.67 6.85 0.40
CA SER A 52 -5.18 6.47 -0.93
C SER A 52 -5.78 7.34 -2.05
N GLN A 53 -5.17 7.29 -3.23
CA GLN A 53 -5.67 7.91 -4.47
C GLN A 53 -5.55 6.94 -5.66
N LYS A 54 -6.46 7.08 -6.64
CA LYS A 54 -6.33 6.36 -7.91
C LYS A 54 -5.23 7.00 -8.75
N VAL A 55 -4.28 6.19 -9.23
CA VAL A 55 -3.19 6.63 -10.09
C VAL A 55 -3.17 5.79 -11.35
N THR A 56 -3.38 6.46 -12.49
CA THR A 56 -3.16 5.87 -13.81
C THR A 56 -1.70 6.06 -14.22
N THR A 57 -1.05 4.98 -14.63
CA THR A 57 0.33 4.96 -15.12
C THR A 57 0.37 4.26 -16.47
N THR A 58 1.09 4.81 -17.43
CA THR A 58 1.32 4.18 -18.74
C THR A 58 2.53 3.27 -18.67
N LEU A 59 2.34 2.00 -19.01
CA LEU A 59 3.40 1.02 -19.14
C LEU A 59 4.24 1.24 -20.40
N PRO A 60 5.45 0.66 -20.49
CA PRO A 60 6.31 0.77 -21.67
C PRO A 60 5.67 0.28 -22.98
N ASN A 61 4.70 -0.64 -22.91
CA ASN A 61 3.94 -1.14 -24.05
C ASN A 61 2.79 -0.20 -24.48
N GLY A 62 2.62 0.97 -23.84
CA GLY A 62 1.56 1.94 -24.10
C GLY A 62 0.25 1.65 -23.35
N GLU A 63 0.15 0.54 -22.63
CA GLU A 63 -1.03 0.18 -21.85
C GLU A 63 -1.16 1.06 -20.61
N MET A 64 -2.36 1.54 -20.31
CA MET A 64 -2.62 2.32 -19.10
C MET A 64 -3.18 1.43 -17.99
N ILE A 65 -2.54 1.45 -16.83
CA ILE A 65 -2.99 0.74 -15.63
C ILE A 65 -3.39 1.74 -14.58
N THR A 66 -4.57 1.56 -13.99
CA THR A 66 -5.02 2.34 -12.84
C THR A 66 -4.97 1.49 -11.57
N ALA A 67 -4.24 1.97 -10.57
CA ALA A 67 -4.14 1.34 -9.26
C ALA A 67 -4.50 2.33 -8.14
N ILE A 68 -4.84 1.81 -6.97
CA ILE A 68 -5.03 2.59 -5.75
C ILE A 68 -3.71 2.55 -4.98
N HIS A 69 -3.16 3.72 -4.69
CA HIS A 69 -1.93 3.92 -3.92
C HIS A 69 -2.28 4.64 -2.64
#